data_AF-A0A8C9SLV0-F1
#
_entry.id   AF-A0A8C9SLV0-F1
#
_cell.length_a   1.000
_cell.length_b   1.000
_cell.length_c   1.000
_cell.angle_alpha   90.00
_cell.angle_beta   90.00
_cell.angle_gamma   90.00
#
_symmetry.space_group_name_H-M   'P 1'
#
loop_
_entity.id
_entity.type
_entity.pdbx_description
1 polymer ?
#
loop_
_entity_poly.entity_id
_entity_poly.type
_entity_poly.pdbx_seq_one_letter_code
_entity_poly.pdbx_strand_id
1 'polypeptide(L)'
;MCFTRKTSCVRRRFSEFIWLRQKLQENALLMELPDLPRKNPFFSLNNSNQVNQRMKGLQHFLEVILQNPLVLSDSCLHLFLQSQLSVVQMEACAAGRTHYSVAQAIQNCGGGMQRFRSQEDLPELAQDCCDSDCESTSSSGLGLSCDIDVPHAD
;
A
#
# COMPACT_ATOMS: atom_id res chain seq x y z
N MET A 1 -12.23 0.39 -6.90
CA MET A 1 -10.76 0.46 -6.71
C MET A 1 -10.36 -0.74 -5.87
N CYS A 2 -9.49 -1.63 -6.34
CA CYS A 2 -9.06 -2.82 -5.58
C CYS A 2 -7.77 -2.58 -4.76
N PHE A 3 -6.89 -1.69 -5.20
CA PHE A 3 -5.62 -1.38 -4.52
C PHE A 3 -5.68 -0.07 -3.73
N THR A 4 -4.97 -0.03 -2.60
CA THR A 4 -4.88 1.17 -1.74
C THR A 4 -4.05 2.26 -2.39
N ARG A 5 -2.87 1.93 -2.93
CA ARG A 5 -2.05 2.88 -3.71
C ARG A 5 -2.28 2.70 -5.21
N LYS A 6 -2.32 3.82 -5.93
CA LYS A 6 -2.37 3.82 -7.41
C LYS A 6 -1.09 3.25 -8.02
N THR A 7 0.06 3.52 -7.39
CA THR A 7 1.38 3.01 -7.80
C THR A 7 2.15 2.55 -6.58
N SER A 8 2.85 1.42 -6.71
CA SER A 8 3.76 0.89 -5.69
C SER A 8 5.00 0.28 -6.35
N CYS A 9 6.12 0.29 -5.63
CA CYS A 9 7.36 -0.36 -6.03
C CYS A 9 7.94 -1.04 -4.78
N VAL A 10 8.13 -2.35 -4.85
CA VAL A 10 8.62 -3.17 -3.74
C VAL A 10 9.60 -4.21 -4.27
N ARG A 11 10.56 -4.60 -3.44
CA ARG A 11 11.49 -5.69 -3.75
C ARG A 11 11.10 -6.95 -2.99
N ARG A 12 10.91 -8.05 -3.71
CA ARG A 12 10.53 -9.36 -3.18
C ARG A 12 11.44 -10.46 -3.71
N ARG A 13 11.87 -11.36 -2.84
CA ARG A 13 12.69 -12.53 -3.18
C ARG A 13 11.81 -13.68 -3.66
N PHE A 14 12.39 -14.58 -4.46
CA PHE A 14 11.67 -15.75 -4.99
C PHE A 14 10.99 -16.61 -3.91
N SER A 15 11.63 -16.78 -2.74
CA SER A 15 11.04 -17.51 -1.61
C SER A 15 9.77 -16.85 -1.06
N GLU A 16 9.67 -15.52 -1.11
CA GLU A 16 8.46 -14.81 -0.69
C GLU A 16 7.31 -15.03 -1.68
N PHE A 17 7.60 -15.19 -2.97
CA PHE A 17 6.59 -15.60 -3.95
C PHE A 17 6.05 -17.01 -3.70
N ILE A 18 6.93 -17.95 -3.31
CA ILE A 18 6.53 -19.31 -2.94
C ILE A 18 5.55 -19.26 -1.77
N TRP A 19 5.88 -18.49 -0.73
CA TRP A 19 4.98 -18.24 0.39
C TRP A 19 3.65 -17.64 -0.08
N LEU A 20 3.69 -16.59 -0.92
CA LEU A 20 2.48 -15.91 -1.40
C LEU A 20 1.55 -16.88 -2.12
N ARG A 21 2.07 -17.69 -3.06
CA ARG A 21 1.26 -18.68 -3.77
C ARG A 21 0.61 -19.66 -2.81
N GLN A 22 1.35 -20.15 -1.82
CA GLN A 22 0.84 -21.09 -0.83
C GLN A 22 -0.25 -20.45 0.04
N LYS A 23 -0.03 -19.21 0.50
CA LYS A 23 -0.98 -18.43 1.28
C LYS A 23 -2.29 -18.17 0.52
N LEU A 24 -2.18 -17.78 -0.75
CA LEU A 24 -3.34 -17.57 -1.62
C LEU A 24 -4.11 -18.87 -1.87
N GLN A 25 -3.41 -20.01 -2.02
CA GLN A 25 -4.06 -21.31 -2.20
C GLN A 25 -4.86 -21.73 -0.96
N GLU A 26 -4.31 -21.51 0.23
CA GLU A 26 -4.99 -21.79 1.51
C GLU A 26 -6.29 -20.98 1.66
N ASN A 27 -6.27 -19.72 1.22
CA ASN A 27 -7.42 -18.82 1.34
C ASN A 27 -8.44 -19.01 0.20
N ALA A 28 -8.02 -19.59 -0.93
CA ALA A 28 -8.85 -19.81 -2.12
C ALA A 28 -8.81 -21.29 -2.59
N LEU A 29 -9.16 -22.21 -1.69
CA LEU A 29 -8.99 -23.67 -1.85
C LEU A 29 -9.54 -24.29 -3.14
N LEU A 30 -10.54 -23.67 -3.78
CA LEU A 30 -11.18 -24.16 -5.01
C LEU A 30 -10.56 -23.61 -6.30
N MET A 31 -9.57 -22.74 -6.20
CA MET A 31 -8.99 -22.03 -7.33
C MET A 31 -7.62 -22.58 -7.68
N GLU A 32 -7.38 -22.81 -8.97
CA GLU A 32 -6.05 -23.16 -9.47
C GLU A 32 -5.22 -21.89 -9.64
N LEU A 33 -4.17 -21.76 -8.82
CA LEU A 33 -3.19 -20.69 -8.97
C LEU A 33 -2.14 -21.06 -10.02
N PRO A 34 -1.68 -20.09 -10.84
CA PRO A 34 -0.59 -20.31 -11.78
C PRO A 34 0.67 -20.79 -11.06
N ASP A 35 1.46 -21.59 -11.76
CA ASP A 35 2.71 -22.08 -11.24
C ASP A 35 3.79 -21.00 -11.23
N LEU A 36 4.62 -21.03 -10.19
CA LEU A 36 5.83 -20.23 -10.13
C LEU A 36 6.91 -20.84 -11.02
N PRO A 37 7.85 -20.03 -11.53
CA PRO A 37 9.00 -20.56 -12.25
C PRO A 37 9.72 -21.58 -11.38
N ARG A 38 10.05 -22.74 -11.96
CA ARG A 38 10.61 -23.88 -11.23
C ARG A 38 11.81 -23.47 -10.37
N LYS A 39 11.84 -23.98 -9.14
CA LYS A 39 12.99 -23.81 -8.25
C LYS A 39 14.19 -24.53 -8.86
N ASN A 40 15.18 -23.76 -9.32
CA ASN A 40 16.45 -24.30 -9.78
C ASN A 40 17.46 -24.32 -8.61
N PRO A 41 17.93 -25.49 -8.14
CA PRO A 41 18.94 -25.58 -7.08
C PRO A 41 20.30 -25.01 -7.49
N PHE A 42 20.60 -24.92 -8.79
CA PHE A 42 21.83 -24.35 -9.35
C PHE A 42 21.59 -22.95 -9.93
N PHE A 43 20.70 -22.18 -9.31
CA PHE A 43 20.43 -20.82 -9.76
C PHE A 43 21.62 -19.89 -9.48
N SER A 44 22.07 -19.18 -10.51
CA SER A 44 23.13 -18.19 -10.41
C SER A 44 22.61 -16.79 -10.73
N LEU A 45 22.85 -15.84 -9.82
CA LEU A 45 22.54 -14.42 -10.04
C LEU A 45 23.39 -13.79 -11.15
N ASN A 46 24.54 -14.38 -11.46
CA ASN A 46 25.45 -13.91 -12.50
C ASN A 46 25.01 -14.36 -13.90
N ASN A 47 24.07 -15.32 -13.98
CA ASN A 47 23.52 -15.77 -15.24
C ASN A 47 22.27 -14.96 -15.59
N SER A 48 22.44 -13.95 -16.45
CA SER A 48 21.35 -13.06 -16.88
C SER A 48 20.17 -13.81 -17.51
N ASN A 49 20.41 -14.91 -18.23
CA ASN A 49 19.34 -15.71 -18.82
C ASN A 49 18.47 -16.38 -17.74
N GLN A 50 19.08 -16.97 -16.71
CA GLN A 50 18.35 -17.56 -15.59
C GLN A 50 17.57 -16.51 -14.80
N VAL A 51 18.17 -15.34 -14.57
CA VAL A 51 17.52 -14.20 -13.88
C VAL A 51 16.31 -13.73 -14.70
N ASN A 52 16.48 -13.46 -15.99
CA ASN A 52 15.42 -12.99 -16.87
C ASN A 52 14.28 -14.01 -17.00
N GLN A 53 14.59 -15.29 -17.12
CA GLN A 53 13.58 -16.35 -17.16
C GLN A 53 12.76 -16.40 -15.86
N ARG A 54 13.42 -16.28 -14.70
CA ARG A 54 12.73 -16.20 -13.41
C ARG A 54 11.87 -14.94 -13.32
N MET A 55 12.40 -13.77 -13.72
CA MET A 55 11.65 -12.51 -13.73
C MET A 55 10.39 -12.61 -14.58
N LYS A 56 10.48 -13.13 -15.80
CA LYS A 56 9.32 -13.35 -16.69
C LYS A 56 8.28 -14.28 -16.07
N GLY A 57 8.72 -15.39 -15.45
CA GLY A 57 7.81 -16.30 -14.76
C GLY A 57 7.11 -15.65 -13.56
N LEU A 58 7.82 -14.84 -12.78
CA LEU A 58 7.23 -14.09 -11.66
C LEU A 58 6.25 -13.01 -12.15
N GLN A 59 6.58 -12.33 -13.25
CA GLN A 59 5.69 -11.36 -13.89
C GLN A 59 4.39 -12.05 -14.35
N HIS A 60 4.51 -13.13 -15.11
CA HIS A 60 3.35 -13.87 -15.60
C HIS A 60 2.46 -14.39 -14.47
N PHE A 61 3.07 -14.91 -13.40
CA PHE A 61 2.35 -15.32 -12.19
C PHE A 61 1.50 -14.17 -11.63
N LEU A 62 2.08 -12.96 -11.47
CA LEU A 62 1.35 -11.79 -11.00
C LEU A 62 0.25 -11.36 -11.97
N GLU A 63 0.54 -11.29 -13.28
CA GLU A 63 -0.43 -10.90 -14.30
C GLU A 63 -1.69 -11.77 -14.27
N VAL A 64 -1.53 -13.07 -14.08
CA VAL A 64 -2.65 -14.03 -14.02
C VAL A 64 -3.44 -13.89 -12.72
N ILE A 65 -2.77 -13.89 -11.55
CA ILE A 65 -3.51 -13.83 -10.27
C ILE A 65 -4.26 -12.50 -10.08
N LEU A 66 -3.73 -11.41 -10.66
CA LEU A 66 -4.34 -10.08 -10.57
C LEU A 66 -5.62 -9.93 -11.39
N GLN A 67 -5.93 -10.89 -12.28
CA GLN A 67 -7.23 -10.92 -12.97
C GLN A 67 -8.35 -11.50 -12.09
N ASN A 68 -8.03 -12.13 -10.96
CA ASN A 68 -9.01 -12.83 -10.14
C ASN A 68 -9.49 -11.96 -8.95
N PRO A 69 -10.78 -11.59 -8.88
CA PRO A 69 -11.32 -10.79 -7.79
C PRO A 69 -11.18 -11.42 -6.40
N LEU A 70 -11.21 -12.76 -6.29
CA LEU A 70 -11.03 -13.47 -5.02
C LEU A 70 -9.59 -13.37 -4.51
N VAL A 71 -8.61 -13.33 -5.40
CA VAL A 71 -7.21 -13.07 -5.02
C VAL A 71 -7.04 -11.61 -4.63
N LEU A 72 -7.69 -10.70 -5.36
CA LEU A 72 -7.65 -9.27 -5.09
C LEU A 72 -8.31 -8.87 -3.76
N SER A 73 -9.13 -9.72 -3.13
CA SER A 73 -9.66 -9.46 -1.78
C SER A 73 -8.70 -9.87 -0.66
N ASP A 74 -7.62 -10.58 -0.97
CA ASP A 74 -6.66 -11.06 0.02
C ASP A 74 -5.71 -9.96 0.50
N SER A 75 -5.71 -9.69 1.81
CA SER A 75 -4.87 -8.66 2.42
C SER A 75 -3.37 -8.97 2.33
N CYS A 76 -2.97 -10.25 2.33
CA CYS A 76 -1.56 -10.65 2.17
C CYS A 76 -1.04 -10.28 0.78
N LEU A 77 -1.87 -10.35 -0.27
CA LEU A 77 -1.51 -9.90 -1.61
C LEU A 77 -1.21 -8.40 -1.62
N HIS A 78 -2.09 -7.59 -1.01
CA HIS A 78 -1.91 -6.13 -0.94
C HIS A 78 -0.65 -5.75 -0.17
N LEU A 79 -0.43 -6.37 0.99
CA LEU A 79 0.79 -6.16 1.76
C LEU A 79 2.04 -6.58 0.99
N PHE A 80 1.97 -7.68 0.25
CA PHE A 80 3.08 -8.17 -0.56
C PHE A 80 3.46 -7.18 -1.67
N LEU A 81 2.48 -6.61 -2.38
CA LEU A 81 2.68 -5.71 -3.53
C LEU A 81 2.88 -4.23 -3.15
N GLN A 82 2.38 -3.80 -1.99
CA GLN A 82 2.29 -2.38 -1.65
C GLN A 82 2.98 -2.00 -0.35
N SER A 83 3.56 -2.96 0.39
CA SER A 83 4.33 -2.70 1.61
C SER A 83 5.72 -3.34 1.57
N GLN A 84 6.58 -2.93 2.51
CA GLN A 84 7.93 -3.46 2.70
C GLN A 84 8.01 -4.46 3.87
N LEU A 85 6.85 -4.89 4.40
CA LEU A 85 6.76 -5.84 5.49
C LEU A 85 7.37 -7.21 5.12
N SER A 86 8.04 -7.84 6.07
CA SER A 86 8.47 -9.24 5.95
C SER A 86 7.26 -10.19 5.96
N VAL A 87 7.44 -11.43 5.50
CA VAL A 87 6.38 -12.47 5.49
C VAL A 87 5.68 -12.59 6.85
N VAL A 88 6.45 -12.69 7.94
CA VAL A 88 5.91 -12.82 9.30
C VAL A 88 5.07 -11.60 9.69
N GLN A 89 5.53 -10.39 9.33
CA GLN A 89 4.79 -9.16 9.61
C GLN A 89 3.52 -9.04 8.76
N MET A 90 3.53 -9.55 7.52
CA MET A 90 2.35 -9.57 6.67
C MET A 90 1.28 -10.49 7.26
N GLU A 91 1.65 -11.70 7.70
CA GLU A 91 0.73 -12.63 8.36
C GLU A 91 0.19 -12.07 9.68
N ALA A 92 1.04 -11.46 10.49
CA ALA A 92 0.61 -10.80 11.72
C ALA A 92 -0.39 -9.67 11.44
N CYS A 93 -0.13 -8.85 10.43
CA CYS A 93 -1.01 -7.74 10.05
C CYS A 93 -2.34 -8.23 9.48
N ALA A 94 -2.32 -9.21 8.58
CA ALA A 94 -3.52 -9.82 8.01
C ALA A 94 -4.38 -10.52 9.06
N ALA A 95 -3.75 -11.09 10.11
CA ALA A 95 -4.45 -11.73 11.23
C ALA A 95 -4.88 -10.74 12.34
N GLY A 96 -4.67 -9.43 12.18
CA GLY A 96 -5.03 -8.42 13.17
C GLY A 96 -4.16 -8.45 14.44
N ARG A 97 -2.94 -8.99 14.36
CA ARG A 97 -1.97 -9.11 15.48
C ARG A 97 -0.94 -7.98 15.51
N THR A 98 -1.15 -6.91 14.76
CA THR A 98 -0.30 -5.70 14.74
C THR A 98 -1.06 -4.49 15.28
N HIS A 99 -0.33 -3.48 15.75
CA HIS A 99 -0.91 -2.21 16.21
C HIS A 99 -1.34 -1.27 15.06
N TYR A 100 -1.08 -1.67 13.82
CA TYR A 100 -1.46 -0.95 12.61
C TYR A 100 -2.31 -1.84 11.70
N SER A 101 -3.18 -1.22 10.90
CA SER A 101 -3.99 -1.87 9.88
C SER A 101 -3.21 -2.10 8.58
N VAL A 102 -3.79 -2.91 7.69
CA VAL A 102 -3.27 -3.14 6.33
C VAL A 102 -3.11 -1.82 5.57
N ALA A 103 -4.10 -0.93 5.65
CA ALA A 103 -4.05 0.37 4.96
C ALA A 103 -2.92 1.26 5.51
N GLN A 104 -2.76 1.31 6.83
CA GLN A 104 -1.68 2.06 7.48
C GLN A 104 -0.30 1.53 7.09
N ALA A 105 -0.13 0.20 7.05
CA ALA A 105 1.12 -0.43 6.60
C ALA A 105 1.47 -0.04 5.16
N ILE A 106 0.48 0.02 4.27
CA ILE A 106 0.68 0.37 2.86
C ILE A 106 1.01 1.85 2.67
N GLN A 107 0.34 2.74 3.42
CA GLN A 107 0.58 4.19 3.38
C GLN A 107 2.01 4.54 3.81
N ASN A 108 2.51 3.90 4.87
CA ASN A 108 3.82 4.20 5.43
C ASN A 108 5.00 3.75 4.54
N CYS A 109 4.77 2.88 3.55
CA CYS A 109 5.83 2.41 2.65
C CYS A 109 6.25 3.41 1.57
N GLY A 110 5.57 4.56 1.43
CA GLY A 110 5.95 5.60 0.46
C GLY A 110 7.19 6.43 0.85
N GLY A 111 7.51 6.53 2.14
CA GLY A 111 8.55 7.45 2.63
C GLY A 111 10.00 7.03 2.33
N GLY A 112 10.23 5.75 2.02
CA GLY A 112 11.59 5.22 1.82
C GLY A 112 12.18 5.43 0.41
N MET A 113 11.34 5.65 -0.60
CA MET A 113 11.80 5.76 -2.01
C MET A 113 12.05 7.21 -2.45
N GLN A 114 11.58 8.20 -1.68
CA GLN A 114 11.74 9.64 -1.95
C GLN A 114 13.06 10.22 -1.37
N ARG A 115 14.14 9.43 -1.28
CA ARG A 115 15.44 9.90 -0.77
C ARG A 115 16.46 10.28 -1.85
N PHE A 116 15.97 10.76 -3.00
CA PHE A 116 16.79 11.53 -3.94
C PHE A 116 15.95 12.66 -4.55
N ARG A 117 15.58 13.63 -3.71
CA ARG A 117 15.41 15.01 -4.15
C ARG A 117 16.64 15.72 -3.63
N SER A 118 17.59 16.03 -4.52
CA SER A 118 18.84 16.69 -4.15
C SER A 118 18.55 17.98 -3.40
N GLN A 119 19.20 18.12 -2.25
CA GLN A 119 19.46 19.35 -1.52
C GLN A 119 20.23 20.31 -2.44
N GLU A 120 20.03 21.63 -2.26
CA GLU A 120 20.54 22.78 -3.05
C GLU A 120 19.58 23.11 -4.22
N ASP A 121 18.65 24.08 -4.15
CA ASP A 121 18.68 25.42 -3.58
C ASP A 121 17.35 25.82 -2.93
N LEU A 122 17.40 26.55 -1.82
CA LEU A 122 16.31 27.44 -1.38
C LEU A 122 16.88 28.87 -1.35
N PRO A 123 16.10 29.88 -1.78
CA PRO A 123 15.34 30.57 -0.75
C PRO A 123 13.89 30.93 -1.13
N GLU A 124 13.05 30.79 -0.11
CA GLU A 124 11.93 31.66 0.29
C GLU A 124 10.64 31.80 -0.55
N LEU A 125 9.53 31.80 0.21
CA LEU A 125 8.15 32.21 -0.11
C LEU A 125 7.22 31.19 -0.77
N ALA A 126 6.62 30.34 0.07
CA ALA A 126 5.15 30.19 0.14
C ALA A 126 4.82 29.33 1.38
N GLN A 127 4.76 30.00 2.52
CA GLN A 127 3.99 29.59 3.67
C GLN A 127 2.53 29.90 3.33
N ASP A 128 1.70 28.88 3.13
CA ASP A 128 0.22 28.89 3.09
C ASP A 128 -0.24 27.49 2.62
N CYS A 129 -1.11 26.71 3.26
CA CYS A 129 -1.82 26.81 4.52
C CYS A 129 -1.94 25.37 5.04
N CYS A 130 -1.47 25.10 6.24
CA CYS A 130 -2.04 24.05 7.07
C CYS A 130 -2.71 24.79 8.22
N ASP A 131 -4.04 24.86 8.19
CA ASP A 131 -4.81 25.09 9.40
C ASP A 131 -6.05 24.17 9.37
N SER A 132 -6.12 23.36 10.42
CA SER A 132 -7.27 22.88 11.20
C SER A 132 -8.67 23.41 10.82
N ASP A 133 -9.81 22.75 11.07
CA ASP A 133 -10.17 21.71 12.03
C ASP A 133 -11.50 21.04 11.66
N CYS A 134 -11.77 19.95 12.36
CA CYS A 134 -13.05 19.27 12.54
C CYS A 134 -14.23 20.18 12.96
N GLU A 135 -15.43 19.94 12.41
CA GLU A 135 -16.62 19.38 13.08
C GLU A 135 -17.88 19.54 12.21
N SER A 136 -18.88 18.72 12.53
CA SER A 136 -20.01 18.35 11.66
C SER A 136 -21.24 19.27 11.80
N THR A 137 -22.19 18.99 10.90
CA THR A 137 -23.66 19.00 11.08
C THR A 137 -24.49 20.26 10.75
N SER A 138 -25.29 20.07 9.68
CA SER A 138 -26.75 20.34 9.56
C SER A 138 -27.34 21.77 9.52
N SER A 139 -27.98 22.02 8.38
CA SER A 139 -29.38 22.47 8.20
C SER A 139 -29.78 23.93 8.51
N SER A 140 -30.23 24.58 7.42
CA SER A 140 -31.39 25.48 7.30
C SER A 140 -31.38 26.86 7.96
N GLY A 141 -31.86 27.85 7.20
CA GLY A 141 -32.74 28.89 7.74
C GLY A 141 -32.22 30.32 7.65
N LEU A 142 -32.69 31.01 6.62
CA LEU A 142 -33.23 32.37 6.62
C LEU A 142 -32.89 33.29 7.82
N GLY A 143 -32.25 34.41 7.51
CA GLY A 143 -32.83 35.73 7.76
C GLY A 143 -32.57 36.42 9.11
N LEU A 144 -32.45 37.75 8.97
CA LEU A 144 -32.78 38.82 9.91
C LEU A 144 -31.69 39.32 10.89
N SER A 145 -31.34 40.60 10.66
CA SER A 145 -30.81 41.58 11.61
C SER A 145 -31.44 41.49 13.00
N CYS A 146 -30.68 41.87 14.02
CA CYS A 146 -31.01 42.93 14.99
C CYS A 146 -29.74 43.33 15.77
N ASP A 147 -29.38 44.60 15.69
CA ASP A 147 -28.51 45.29 16.65
C ASP A 147 -29.16 45.33 18.04
N ILE A 148 -28.38 45.11 19.10
CA ILE A 148 -28.75 45.48 20.47
C ILE A 148 -27.53 46.10 21.18
N ASP A 149 -27.70 47.37 21.51
CA ASP A 149 -26.93 48.21 22.44
C ASP A 149 -26.73 47.58 23.82
N VAL A 150 -25.52 47.76 24.40
CA VAL A 150 -25.34 48.04 25.84
C VAL A 150 -24.12 48.98 26.03
N PRO A 151 -24.28 50.16 26.66
CA PRO A 151 -23.17 51.01 27.09
C PRO A 151 -22.94 50.91 28.61
N HIS A 152 -21.68 50.85 29.07
CA HIS A 152 -21.21 51.58 30.26
C HIS A 152 -19.70 51.39 30.51
N ALA A 153 -18.98 52.51 30.65
CA ALA A 153 -17.90 52.66 31.64
C ALA A 153 -17.64 54.16 31.87
N ASP A 154 -17.89 54.57 33.12
CA ASP A 154 -17.40 55.71 33.92
C ASP A 154 -17.35 57.14 33.33
#